data_AF-A0A522V2D8-F1
#
_entry.id   AF-A0A522V2D8-F1
#
_cell.length_a   1.000
_cell.length_b   1.000
_cell.length_c   1.000
_cell.angle_alpha   90.00
_cell.angle_beta   90.00
_cell.angle_gamma   90.00
#
_symmetry.space_group_name_H-M   'P 1'
#
loop_
_entity.id
_entity.type
_entity.pdbx_description
1 polymer ?
#
loop_
_entity_poly.entity_id
_entity_poly.type
_entity_poly.pdbx_seq_one_letter_code
_entity_poly.pdbx_strand_id
1 'polypeptide(L)'
;MIDDPMLSVSEAFQLMGLVQCALLLAYLAGCGGDVPRRLLAGAFFLVLAAGFGLPLAPLLLNDGEAGLIAVTKSALPATSYLLAAQMLGAKFPNWRQFAILLLPLAGAPLVYAGATAPETEACLGDLCAEARLASQVWQILAGGIVLLFIVALSELRQKGLRD
;
A
#
# COMPACT_ATOMS: atom_id res chain seq x y z
N MET A 1 -18.49 23.35 18.77
CA MET A 1 -19.36 22.34 18.13
C MET A 1 -18.41 21.26 17.65
N ILE A 2 -18.30 20.17 18.41
CA ILE A 2 -17.57 18.97 17.98
C ILE A 2 -18.69 18.07 17.48
N ASP A 3 -18.97 18.16 16.20
CA ASP A 3 -19.98 17.35 15.56
C ASP A 3 -19.40 15.93 15.35
N ASP A 4 -20.04 14.97 16.01
CA ASP A 4 -19.92 13.51 15.91
C ASP A 4 -18.53 12.86 15.76
N PRO A 5 -17.98 12.23 16.83
CA PRO A 5 -16.81 11.36 16.73
C PRO A 5 -17.18 9.97 16.18
N MET A 6 -18.10 9.87 15.22
CA MET A 6 -18.31 8.62 14.51
C MET A 6 -17.21 8.48 13.46
N LEU A 7 -16.12 7.81 13.88
CA LEU A 7 -15.15 7.23 12.95
C LEU A 7 -15.91 6.50 11.84
N SER A 8 -15.64 6.86 10.59
CA SER A 8 -16.17 6.13 9.45
C SER A 8 -15.74 4.67 9.54
N VAL A 9 -16.55 3.76 9.00
CA VAL A 9 -16.25 2.31 8.97
C VAL A 9 -14.84 2.06 8.39
N SER A 10 -14.44 2.82 7.37
CA SER A 10 -13.09 2.77 6.80
C SER A 10 -11.98 3.17 7.77
N GLU A 11 -12.18 4.23 8.56
CA GLU A 11 -11.18 4.68 9.54
C GLU A 11 -11.07 3.70 10.71
N ALA A 12 -12.17 3.08 11.11
CA ALA A 12 -12.17 2.03 12.12
C ALA A 12 -11.35 0.79 11.66
N PHE A 13 -11.52 0.36 10.41
CA PHE A 13 -10.71 -0.73 9.84
C PHE A 13 -9.22 -0.36 9.72
N GLN A 14 -8.91 0.89 9.37
CA GLN A 14 -7.53 1.39 9.32
C GLN A 14 -6.88 1.40 10.71
N LEU A 15 -7.58 1.89 11.74
CA LEU A 15 -7.13 1.85 13.13
C LEU A 15 -6.90 0.43 13.63
N MET A 16 -7.82 -0.48 13.34
CA MET A 16 -7.68 -1.89 13.69
C MET A 16 -6.43 -2.51 13.03
N GLY A 17 -6.19 -2.21 11.75
CA GLY A 17 -4.98 -2.64 11.03
C GLY A 17 -3.69 -2.08 11.63
N LEU A 18 -3.69 -0.81 12.00
CA LEU A 18 -2.58 -0.13 12.68
C LEU A 18 -2.25 -0.78 14.03
N VAL A 19 -3.26 -1.06 14.85
CA VAL A 19 -3.10 -1.73 16.15
C VAL A 19 -2.50 -3.13 15.94
N GLN A 20 -2.97 -3.89 14.96
CA GLN A 20 -2.39 -5.20 14.66
C GLN A 20 -0.92 -5.09 14.23
N CYS A 21 -0.56 -4.10 13.40
CA CYS A 21 0.83 -3.87 13.01
C CYS A 21 1.71 -3.52 14.22
N ALA A 22 1.23 -2.66 15.12
CA ALA A 22 1.95 -2.28 16.33
C ALA A 22 2.19 -3.47 17.28
N LEU A 23 1.17 -4.31 17.47
CA LEU A 23 1.28 -5.53 18.29
C LEU A 23 2.28 -6.52 17.70
N LEU A 24 2.27 -6.72 16.36
CA LEU A 24 3.21 -7.60 15.68
C LEU A 24 4.64 -7.06 15.72
N LEU A 25 4.84 -5.75 15.60
CA LEU A 25 6.14 -5.12 15.80
C LEU A 25 6.66 -5.29 17.24
N ALA A 26 5.81 -5.09 18.24
CA ALA A 26 6.16 -5.30 19.64
C ALA A 26 6.52 -6.78 19.92
N TYR A 27 5.75 -7.71 19.34
CA TYR A 27 6.04 -9.13 19.40
C TYR A 27 7.39 -9.46 18.75
N LEU A 28 7.66 -8.95 17.54
CA LEU A 28 8.93 -9.13 16.86
C LEU A 28 10.11 -8.52 17.63
N ALA A 29 9.91 -7.43 18.39
CA ALA A 29 10.93 -6.87 19.26
C ALA A 29 11.24 -7.77 20.48
N GLY A 30 10.22 -8.46 21.01
CA GLY A 30 10.34 -9.36 22.17
C GLY A 30 10.81 -10.79 21.84
N CYS A 31 10.58 -11.30 20.63
CA CYS A 31 11.02 -12.65 20.26
C CYS A 31 12.53 -12.71 19.99
N GLY A 32 13.23 -13.59 20.71
CA GLY A 32 14.58 -14.03 20.33
C GLY A 32 14.57 -14.80 19.01
N GLY A 33 15.63 -14.67 18.21
CA GLY A 33 15.72 -15.34 16.90
C GLY A 33 16.65 -14.64 15.91
N ASP A 34 16.57 -15.07 14.65
CA ASP A 34 17.40 -14.59 13.55
C ASP A 34 17.14 -13.09 13.26
N VAL A 35 18.12 -12.25 13.60
CA VAL A 35 18.07 -10.78 13.50
C VAL A 35 17.69 -10.27 12.10
N PRO A 36 18.31 -10.73 10.99
CA PRO A 36 17.92 -10.29 9.65
C PRO A 36 16.46 -10.56 9.32
N ARG A 37 15.91 -11.72 9.69
CA ARG A 37 14.48 -12.03 9.45
C ARG A 37 13.56 -11.12 10.26
N ARG A 38 13.93 -10.77 11.49
CA ARG A 38 13.17 -9.84 12.34
C ARG A 38 13.17 -8.43 11.79
N LEU A 39 14.33 -7.93 11.32
CA LEU A 39 14.42 -6.62 10.67
C LEU A 39 13.54 -6.56 9.42
N LEU A 40 13.52 -7.63 8.63
CA LEU A 40 12.75 -7.70 7.40
C LEU A 40 11.24 -7.77 7.66
N ALA A 41 10.82 -8.57 8.65
CA ALA A 41 9.44 -8.59 9.14
C ALA A 41 9.03 -7.24 9.74
N GLY A 42 9.94 -6.58 10.49
CA GLY A 42 9.71 -5.27 11.05
C GLY A 42 9.51 -4.20 9.96
N ALA A 43 10.36 -4.19 8.94
CA ALA A 43 10.20 -3.31 7.78
C ALA A 43 8.87 -3.56 7.06
N PHE A 44 8.45 -4.82 6.91
CA PHE A 44 7.16 -5.17 6.30
C PHE A 44 5.98 -4.59 7.08
N PHE A 45 5.93 -4.79 8.40
CA PHE A 45 4.85 -4.26 9.23
C PHE A 45 4.89 -2.74 9.37
N LEU A 46 6.06 -2.11 9.28
CA LEU A 46 6.17 -0.65 9.20
C LEU A 46 5.57 -0.10 7.91
N VAL A 47 5.83 -0.75 6.77
CA VAL A 47 5.21 -0.36 5.49
C VAL A 47 3.70 -0.54 5.54
N LEU A 48 3.20 -1.64 6.11
CA LEU A 48 1.75 -1.82 6.31
C LEU A 48 1.15 -0.77 7.27
N ALA A 49 1.81 -0.49 8.39
CA ALA A 49 1.38 0.53 9.34
C ALA A 49 1.32 1.91 8.68
N ALA A 50 2.29 2.24 7.83
CA ALA A 50 2.26 3.46 7.02
C ALA A 50 1.04 3.46 6.08
N GLY A 51 0.70 2.33 5.45
CA GLY A 51 -0.49 2.21 4.60
C GLY A 51 -1.82 2.40 5.32
N PHE A 52 -1.92 1.96 6.57
CA PHE A 52 -3.09 2.22 7.40
C PHE A 52 -3.11 3.63 8.00
N GLY A 53 -1.95 4.23 8.28
CA GLY A 53 -1.84 5.56 8.90
C GLY A 53 -1.89 6.74 7.94
N LEU A 54 -1.37 6.60 6.71
CA LEU A 54 -1.35 7.64 5.69
C LEU A 54 -2.76 8.14 5.27
N PRO A 55 -3.81 7.32 5.24
CA PRO A 55 -5.19 7.79 5.07
C PRO A 55 -5.74 8.59 6.25
N LEU A 56 -5.22 8.39 7.46
CA LEU A 56 -5.58 9.14 8.67
C LEU A 56 -4.76 10.44 8.83
N ALA A 57 -3.69 10.59 8.05
CA ALA A 57 -2.79 11.74 8.07
C ALA A 57 -3.35 13.10 7.59
N PRO A 58 -4.45 13.23 6.80
CA PRO A 58 -4.98 14.55 6.46
C PRO A 58 -5.53 15.33 7.68
N LEU A 59 -5.70 14.66 8.83
CA LEU A 59 -5.99 15.31 10.12
C LEU A 59 -4.75 15.95 10.79
N LEU A 60 -3.53 15.68 10.28
CA LEU A 60 -2.27 15.92 11.00
C LEU A 60 -1.17 16.65 10.19
N LEU A 61 -1.26 16.75 8.86
CA LEU A 61 -0.18 17.28 8.01
C LEU A 61 -0.63 18.42 7.10
N ASN A 62 0.26 19.42 6.94
CA ASN A 62 0.06 20.59 6.08
C ASN A 62 0.13 20.24 4.57
N ASP A 63 -0.57 21.02 3.74
CA ASP A 63 -0.72 20.84 2.28
C ASP A 63 0.59 20.71 1.48
N GLY A 64 1.72 21.17 2.03
CA GLY A 64 3.03 21.14 1.37
C GLY A 64 3.62 19.75 1.12
N GLU A 65 3.16 18.71 1.83
CA GLU A 65 3.73 17.34 1.73
C GLU A 65 2.87 16.37 0.92
N ALA A 66 1.76 16.83 0.34
CA ALA A 66 0.80 15.96 -0.35
C ALA A 66 1.41 15.15 -1.50
N GLY A 67 2.43 15.70 -2.20
CA GLY A 67 3.15 14.99 -3.26
C GLY A 67 3.95 13.80 -2.74
N LEU A 68 4.68 13.99 -1.63
CA LEU A 68 5.45 12.94 -0.99
C LEU A 68 4.52 11.85 -0.43
N ILE A 69 3.40 12.26 0.17
CA ILE A 69 2.35 11.36 0.67
C ILE A 69 1.76 10.51 -0.47
N ALA A 70 1.46 11.13 -1.63
CA ALA A 70 0.89 10.43 -2.77
C ALA A 70 1.86 9.41 -3.38
N VAL A 71 3.13 9.79 -3.55
CA VAL A 71 4.18 8.87 -4.00
C VAL A 71 4.37 7.73 -3.00
N THR A 72 4.41 8.05 -1.71
CA THR A 72 4.56 7.03 -0.65
C THR A 72 3.39 6.06 -0.67
N LYS A 73 2.14 6.55 -0.65
CA LYS A 73 0.91 5.73 -0.73
C LYS A 73 0.94 4.81 -1.96
N SER A 74 1.37 5.33 -3.10
CA SER A 74 1.42 4.59 -4.36
C SER A 74 2.54 3.56 -4.38
N ALA A 75 3.63 3.77 -3.63
CA ALA A 75 4.75 2.83 -3.52
C ALA A 75 4.48 1.68 -2.55
N LEU A 76 3.55 1.83 -1.60
CA LEU A 76 3.27 0.83 -0.55
C LEU A 76 2.99 -0.58 -1.08
N PRO A 77 2.13 -0.80 -2.10
CA PRO A 77 1.86 -2.15 -2.58
C PRO A 77 3.12 -2.84 -3.11
N ALA A 78 3.96 -2.08 -3.81
CA ALA A 78 5.21 -2.57 -4.38
C ALA A 78 6.26 -2.88 -3.30
N THR A 79 6.41 -2.00 -2.30
CA THR A 79 7.36 -2.21 -1.19
C THR A 79 6.92 -3.34 -0.27
N SER A 80 5.63 -3.45 0.04
CA SER A 80 5.06 -4.59 0.78
C SER A 80 5.33 -5.91 0.05
N TYR A 81 5.19 -5.94 -1.28
CA TYR A 81 5.54 -7.13 -2.06
C TYR A 81 7.02 -7.49 -1.97
N LEU A 82 7.91 -6.53 -2.20
CA LEU A 82 9.36 -6.80 -2.19
C LEU A 82 9.81 -7.34 -0.83
N LEU A 83 9.28 -6.80 0.25
CA LEU A 83 9.55 -7.27 1.61
C LEU A 83 8.98 -8.67 1.84
N ALA A 84 7.73 -8.93 1.45
CA ALA A 84 7.13 -10.26 1.55
C ALA A 84 7.91 -11.31 0.73
N ALA A 85 8.33 -10.97 -0.49
CA ALA A 85 9.13 -11.84 -1.35
C ALA A 85 10.48 -12.17 -0.72
N GLN A 86 11.15 -11.19 -0.10
CA GLN A 86 12.39 -11.43 0.63
C GLN A 86 12.19 -12.30 1.88
N MET A 87 11.09 -12.15 2.62
CA MET A 87 10.76 -13.05 3.75
C MET A 87 10.58 -14.50 3.31
N LEU A 88 10.02 -14.71 2.12
CA LEU A 88 9.83 -16.03 1.51
C LEU A 88 11.11 -16.60 0.85
N GLY A 89 12.24 -15.90 0.93
CA GLY A 89 13.48 -16.31 0.28
C GLY A 89 13.40 -16.34 -1.25
N ALA A 90 12.48 -15.56 -1.83
CA ALA A 90 12.38 -15.44 -3.28
C ALA A 90 13.59 -14.69 -3.84
N LYS A 91 13.99 -15.04 -5.07
CA LYS A 91 14.98 -14.25 -5.81
C LYS A 91 14.37 -12.87 -6.12
N PHE A 92 15.24 -11.87 -6.23
CA PHE A 92 14.83 -10.54 -6.68
C PHE A 92 14.02 -10.62 -7.98
N PRO A 93 12.99 -9.76 -8.13
CA PRO A 93 12.15 -9.81 -9.30
C PRO A 93 12.95 -9.56 -10.58
N ASN A 94 12.61 -10.29 -11.65
CA ASN A 94 13.16 -10.03 -12.97
C ASN A 94 12.63 -8.69 -13.53
N TRP A 95 13.19 -8.20 -14.63
CA TRP A 95 12.79 -6.91 -15.22
C TRP A 95 11.28 -6.82 -15.52
N ARG A 96 10.65 -7.92 -15.95
CA ARG A 96 9.20 -7.98 -16.21
C ARG A 96 8.37 -7.83 -14.94
N GLN A 97 8.78 -8.51 -13.87
CA GLN A 97 8.17 -8.38 -12.54
C GLN A 97 8.37 -6.98 -11.97
N PHE A 98 9.53 -6.36 -12.22
CA PHE A 98 9.79 -4.99 -11.81
C PHE A 98 8.87 -3.98 -12.51
N ALA A 99 8.61 -4.16 -13.82
CA ALA A 99 7.67 -3.31 -14.55
C ALA A 99 6.25 -3.34 -13.96
N ILE A 100 5.81 -4.50 -13.46
CA ILE A 100 4.49 -4.64 -12.82
C ILE A 100 4.46 -3.99 -11.44
N LEU A 101 5.58 -3.99 -10.71
CA LEU A 101 5.71 -3.27 -9.44
C LEU A 101 5.75 -1.75 -9.60
N LEU A 102 6.00 -1.24 -10.81
CA LEU A 102 5.88 0.18 -11.12
C LEU A 102 4.43 0.59 -11.43
N LEU A 103 3.52 -0.36 -11.66
CA LEU A 103 2.13 -0.06 -11.98
C LEU A 103 1.43 0.74 -10.87
N PRO A 104 1.55 0.40 -9.57
CA PRO A 104 1.01 1.24 -8.50
C PRO A 104 1.50 2.69 -8.51
N LEU A 105 2.78 2.91 -8.86
CA LEU A 105 3.39 4.24 -8.96
C LEU A 105 2.85 5.07 -10.13
N ALA A 106 2.37 4.43 -11.21
CA ALA A 106 1.82 5.14 -12.36
C ALA A 106 0.57 5.97 -12.01
N GLY A 107 -0.17 5.60 -10.96
CA GLY A 107 -1.30 6.39 -10.46
C GLY A 107 -0.95 7.41 -9.39
N ALA A 108 0.34 7.64 -9.08
CA ALA A 108 0.72 8.65 -8.09
C ALA A 108 0.15 10.05 -8.37
N PRO A 109 0.07 10.55 -9.63
CA PRO A 109 -0.60 11.82 -9.93
C PRO A 109 -2.10 11.80 -9.61
N LEU A 110 -2.77 10.68 -9.81
CA LEU A 110 -4.19 10.51 -9.50
C LEU A 110 -4.42 10.45 -7.99
N VAL A 111 -3.54 9.75 -7.26
CA VAL A 111 -3.54 9.71 -5.78
C VAL A 111 -3.24 11.09 -5.19
N TYR A 112 -2.35 11.87 -5.82
CA TYR A 112 -2.08 13.25 -5.44
C TYR A 112 -3.32 14.13 -5.64
N ALA A 113 -3.94 14.09 -6.83
CA ALA A 113 -5.14 14.86 -7.12
C ALA A 113 -6.30 14.50 -6.17
N GLY A 114 -6.50 13.22 -5.87
CA GLY A 114 -7.50 12.78 -4.89
C GLY A 114 -7.22 13.22 -3.46
N ALA A 115 -5.99 13.62 -3.13
CA ALA A 115 -5.61 14.11 -1.81
C ALA A 115 -5.68 15.65 -1.71
N THR A 116 -5.27 16.37 -2.76
CA THR A 116 -5.20 17.85 -2.74
C THR A 116 -6.47 18.52 -3.27
N ALA A 117 -7.22 17.83 -4.12
CA ALA A 117 -8.42 18.36 -4.77
C ALA A 117 -9.50 17.26 -4.87
N PRO A 118 -9.97 16.71 -3.73
CA PRO A 118 -10.82 15.51 -3.71
C PRO A 118 -12.14 15.66 -4.48
N GLU A 119 -12.71 16.88 -4.48
CA GLU A 119 -13.95 17.26 -5.15
C GLU A 119 -13.79 17.52 -6.66
N THR A 120 -12.55 17.53 -7.18
CA THR A 120 -12.33 17.75 -8.61
C THR A 120 -12.61 16.49 -9.40
N GLU A 121 -13.27 16.65 -10.56
CA GLU A 121 -13.54 15.54 -11.45
C GLU A 121 -12.27 15.13 -12.20
N ALA A 122 -11.87 13.87 -12.06
CA ALA A 122 -10.86 13.24 -12.88
C ALA A 122 -11.56 12.52 -14.05
N CYS A 123 -11.32 12.99 -15.27
CA CYS A 123 -11.96 12.45 -16.47
C CYS A 123 -10.99 11.62 -17.31
N LEU A 124 -11.46 10.45 -17.75
CA LEU A 124 -10.80 9.59 -18.74
C LEU A 124 -11.71 9.42 -19.95
N GLY A 125 -11.57 10.30 -20.94
CA GLY A 125 -12.55 10.41 -22.04
C GLY A 125 -13.89 10.91 -21.50
N ASP A 126 -14.97 10.18 -21.76
CA ASP A 126 -16.33 10.53 -21.32
C ASP A 126 -16.66 10.08 -19.88
N LEU A 127 -15.75 9.35 -19.21
CA LEU A 127 -15.92 8.89 -17.85
C LEU A 127 -15.26 9.86 -16.87
N CYS A 128 -16.08 10.68 -16.22
CA CYS A 128 -15.66 11.53 -15.11
C CYS A 128 -16.06 10.90 -13.78
N ALA A 129 -15.13 10.89 -12.83
CA ALA A 129 -15.38 10.50 -11.45
C ALA A 129 -14.65 11.47 -10.53
N GLU A 130 -15.14 11.65 -9.31
CA GLU A 130 -14.44 12.39 -8.28
C GLU A 130 -13.01 11.84 -8.11
N ALA A 131 -12.02 12.72 -8.06
CA ALA A 131 -10.61 12.36 -7.95
C ALA A 131 -10.35 11.45 -6.74
N ARG A 132 -11.09 11.66 -5.64
CA ARG A 132 -11.06 10.78 -4.47
C ARG A 132 -11.46 9.35 -4.82
N LEU A 133 -12.61 9.17 -5.47
CA LEU A 133 -13.11 7.84 -5.84
C LEU A 133 -12.21 7.17 -6.88
N ALA A 134 -11.76 7.92 -7.89
CA ALA A 134 -10.82 7.45 -8.89
C ALA A 134 -9.49 6.98 -8.26
N SER A 135 -8.96 7.73 -7.28
CA SER A 135 -7.74 7.36 -6.57
C SER A 135 -7.88 6.08 -5.74
N GLN A 136 -9.03 5.88 -5.08
CA GLN A 136 -9.30 4.68 -4.29
C GLN A 136 -9.45 3.45 -5.19
N VAL A 137 -10.22 3.58 -6.27
CA VAL A 137 -10.39 2.51 -7.27
C VAL A 137 -9.04 2.13 -7.88
N TRP A 138 -8.19 3.11 -8.22
CA TRP A 138 -6.85 2.84 -8.71
C TRP A 138 -6.00 2.05 -7.71
N GLN A 139 -5.99 2.45 -6.44
CA GLN A 139 -5.21 1.74 -5.42
C GLN A 139 -5.68 0.29 -5.23
N ILE A 140 -7.00 0.06 -5.25
CA ILE A 140 -7.58 -1.29 -5.18
C ILE A 140 -7.19 -2.11 -6.40
N LEU A 141 -7.32 -1.55 -7.60
CA LEU A 141 -6.95 -2.22 -8.85
C LEU A 141 -5.46 -2.53 -8.91
N ALA A 142 -4.60 -1.56 -8.61
CA ALA A 142 -3.16 -1.74 -8.64
C ALA A 142 -2.71 -2.78 -7.60
N GLY A 143 -3.25 -2.71 -6.38
CA GLY A 143 -3.00 -3.73 -5.35
C GLY A 143 -3.48 -5.12 -5.78
N GLY A 144 -4.68 -5.20 -6.38
CA GLY A 144 -5.25 -6.44 -6.90
C GLY A 144 -4.45 -7.04 -8.05
N ILE A 145 -3.95 -6.22 -8.99
CA ILE A 145 -3.09 -6.66 -10.10
C ILE A 145 -1.77 -7.21 -9.55
N VAL A 146 -1.16 -6.52 -8.59
CA VAL A 146 0.06 -7.01 -7.92
C VAL A 146 -0.23 -8.35 -7.23
N LEU A 147 -1.33 -8.48 -6.48
CA LEU A 147 -1.72 -9.73 -5.82
C LEU A 147 -1.95 -10.88 -6.81
N LEU A 148 -2.76 -10.65 -7.85
CA LEU A 148 -3.05 -11.66 -8.88
C LEU A 148 -1.78 -12.12 -9.59
N PHE A 149 -0.89 -11.19 -9.89
CA PHE A 149 0.39 -11.51 -10.50
C PHE A 149 1.27 -12.36 -9.58
N ILE A 150 1.26 -12.10 -8.27
CA ILE A 150 1.96 -12.93 -7.27
C ILE A 150 1.41 -14.34 -7.25
N VAL A 151 0.09 -14.48 -7.18
CA VAL A 151 -0.57 -15.80 -7.15
C VAL A 151 -0.27 -16.56 -8.43
N ALA A 152 -0.40 -15.91 -9.60
CA ALA A 152 -0.07 -16.50 -10.88
C ALA A 152 1.39 -16.98 -10.96
N LEU A 153 2.35 -16.19 -10.46
CA LEU A 153 3.76 -16.58 -10.40
C LEU A 153 4.01 -17.75 -9.45
N SER A 154 3.34 -17.78 -8.30
CA SER A 154 3.47 -18.90 -7.36
C SER A 154 2.95 -20.21 -7.96
N GLU A 155 1.84 -20.16 -8.68
CA GLU A 155 1.23 -21.30 -9.37
C GLU A 155 2.12 -21.81 -10.50
N LEU A 156 2.66 -20.91 -11.35
CA LEU A 156 3.59 -21.27 -12.42
C LEU A 156 4.86 -21.94 -11.87
N ARG A 157 5.38 -21.41 -10.75
CA ARG A 157 6.56 -21.98 -10.08
C ARG A 157 6.29 -23.36 -9.50
N GLN A 158 5.09 -23.60 -8.92
CA GLN A 158 4.69 -24.91 -8.42
C GLN A 158 4.50 -25.94 -9.54
N LYS A 159 4.04 -25.50 -10.72
CA LYS A 159 3.85 -26.36 -11.90
C LYS A 159 5.14 -26.67 -12.67
N GLY A 160 6.30 -26.21 -12.20
CA GLY A 160 7.60 -26.51 -12.81
C GLY A 160 7.83 -25.86 -14.19
N LEU A 161 6.90 -25.03 -14.66
CA LEU A 161 7.05 -24.20 -15.85
C LEU A 161 7.95 -23.01 -15.47
N ARG A 162 9.26 -23.25 -15.53
CA ARG A 162 10.26 -22.18 -15.44
C ARG A 162 10.29 -21.44 -16.78
N ASP A 163 10.09 -20.13 -16.72
CA ASP A 163 10.70 -19.20 -17.69
C ASP A 163 12.22 -19.35 -17.68
#